data_AF-A0A502CMY4-F1
#
_entry.id   AF-A0A502CMY4-F1
#
_cell.length_a   1.000
_cell.length_b   1.000
_cell.length_c   1.000
_cell.angle_alpha   90.00
_cell.angle_beta   90.00
_cell.angle_gamma   90.00
#
_symmetry.space_group_name_H-M   'P 1'
#
loop_
_entity.id
_entity.type
_entity.pdbx_description
1 polymer ?
#
loop_
_entity_poly.entity_id
_entity_poly.type
_entity_poly.pdbx_seq_one_letter_code
_entity_poly.pdbx_strand_id
1 'polypeptide(L)' 'MTKEPRAGADLTDDALQDEIELVGDLVVAATASDEPLTEDEIDRALGIERGHQSGPEDIATTPHRVWKRQNA' A
#
# COMPACT_ATOMS: atom_id res chain seq x y z
N MET A 1 4.00 12.18 13.63
CA MET A 1 3.71 12.39 12.20
C MET A 1 3.55 11.01 11.58
N THR A 2 2.38 10.40 11.78
CA THR A 2 2.04 9.10 11.20
C THR A 2 1.86 9.32 9.69
N LYS A 3 2.77 8.77 8.88
CA LYS A 3 2.61 8.79 7.43
C LYS A 3 1.64 7.65 7.10
N GLU A 4 0.37 7.97 6.98
CA GLU A 4 -0.54 7.15 6.17
C GLU A 4 0.08 7.03 4.77
N PRO A 5 0.30 5.82 4.23
CA PRO A 5 0.65 5.67 2.83
C PRO A 5 -0.45 6.36 2.03
N ARG A 6 -0.08 7.33 1.18
CA ARG A 6 -1.04 8.01 0.32
C ARG A 6 -1.57 6.96 -0.65
N ALA A 7 -2.82 6.53 -0.48
CA ALA A 7 -3.54 5.75 -1.48
C ALA A 7 -3.40 6.48 -2.82
N GLY A 8 -2.62 5.91 -3.74
CA GLY A 8 -2.29 6.52 -5.03
C GLY A 8 -0.84 7.00 -5.23
N ALA A 9 0.15 6.50 -4.49
CA ALA A 9 1.54 6.59 -4.94
C ALA A 9 1.72 5.75 -6.22
N ASP A 10 2.07 6.38 -7.36
CA ASP A 10 2.23 5.81 -8.72
C ASP A 10 2.17 4.28 -8.79
N LEU A 11 0.96 3.74 -8.82
CA LEU A 11 0.73 2.32 -9.04
C LEU A 11 0.94 2.05 -10.54
N THR A 12 1.88 1.17 -10.88
CA THR A 12 1.94 0.60 -12.23
C THR A 12 0.64 -0.12 -12.53
N ASP A 13 0.24 -0.26 -13.80
CA ASP A 13 -1.07 -0.84 -14.17
C ASP A 13 -1.42 -2.15 -13.42
N ASP A 14 -0.45 -3.05 -13.23
CA ASP A 14 -0.65 -4.31 -12.47
C ASP A 14 -0.88 -4.06 -10.97
N ALA A 15 -0.07 -3.20 -10.34
CA ALA A 15 -0.23 -2.85 -8.92
C ALA A 15 -1.53 -2.06 -8.67
N LEU A 16 -1.97 -1.29 -9.68
CA LEU A 16 -3.25 -0.59 -9.64
C LEU A 16 -4.42 -1.58 -9.76
N GLN A 17 -4.30 -2.57 -10.63
CA GLN A 17 -5.28 -3.64 -10.76
C GLN A 17 -5.44 -4.41 -9.45
N ASP A 18 -4.33 -4.79 -8.79
CA ASP A 18 -4.33 -5.46 -7.50
C ASP A 18 -5.05 -4.62 -6.42
N GLU A 19 -4.79 -3.30 -6.37
CA GLU A 19 -5.46 -2.39 -5.44
C GLU A 19 -6.97 -2.26 -5.74
N ILE A 20 -7.36 -2.22 -7.02
CA ILE A 20 -8.78 -2.16 -7.41
C ILE A 20 -9.51 -3.43 -6.97
N GLU A 21 -8.91 -4.60 -7.17
CA GLU A 21 -9.48 -5.88 -6.73
C GLU A 21 -9.62 -5.92 -5.21
N LEU A 22 -8.58 -5.51 -4.48
CA LEU A 22 -8.57 -5.44 -3.02
C LEU A 22 -9.68 -4.53 -2.48
N VAL A 23 -9.79 -3.30 -3.02
CA VAL A 23 -10.83 -2.34 -2.60
C VAL A 23 -12.22 -2.83 -3.00
N GLY A 24 -12.34 -3.48 -4.16
CA GLY A 24 -13.58 -4.11 -4.60
C GLY A 24 -14.10 -5.14 -3.59
N ASP A 25 -13.24 -6.05 -3.17
CA ASP A 25 -13.56 -7.09 -2.19
C ASP A 25 -13.95 -6.49 -0.83
N LEU A 26 -13.24 -5.44 -0.38
CA LEU A 26 -13.58 -4.72 0.84
C LEU A 26 -14.97 -4.06 0.77
N VAL A 27 -15.30 -3.42 -0.36
CA VAL A 27 -16.61 -2.79 -0.55
C VAL A 27 -17.71 -3.84 -0.53
N VAL A 28 -17.52 -4.98 -1.20
CA VAL A 28 -18.49 -6.08 -1.18
C VAL A 28 -18.73 -6.55 0.25
N ALA A 29 -17.67 -6.82 1.01
CA ALA A 29 -17.78 -7.24 2.40
C ALA A 29 -18.51 -6.21 3.27
N ALA A 30 -18.20 -4.92 3.11
CA ALA A 30 -18.86 -3.86 3.86
C ALA A 30 -20.34 -3.73 3.52
N THR A 31 -20.72 -3.89 2.24
CA THR A 31 -22.12 -3.81 1.80
C THR A 31 -22.96 -5.01 2.21
N ALA A 32 -22.33 -6.15 2.50
CA ALA A 32 -22.99 -7.34 3.00
C ALA A 32 -23.16 -7.33 4.53
N SER A 33 -22.56 -6.38 5.23
CA SER A 33 -22.66 -6.21 6.68
C SER A 33 -23.71 -5.14 7.02
N ASP A 34 -24.55 -5.44 8.01
CA ASP A 34 -25.52 -4.47 8.54
C ASP A 34 -24.86 -3.42 9.45
N GLU A 35 -23.65 -3.71 9.95
CA GLU A 35 -22.87 -2.86 10.86
C GLU A 35 -21.46 -2.59 10.30
N PRO A 36 -20.75 -1.54 10.76
CA PRO A 36 -19.38 -1.29 10.37
C PRO A 36 -18.45 -2.47 10.69
N LEU A 37 -17.62 -2.87 9.72
CA LEU A 37 -16.65 -3.95 9.90
C LEU A 37 -15.54 -3.54 10.88
N THR A 38 -15.18 -4.46 11.77
CA THR A 38 -13.97 -4.36 12.58
C THR A 38 -12.72 -4.73 11.77
N GLU A 39 -11.54 -4.35 12.25
CA GLU A 39 -10.26 -4.68 11.59
C GLU A 39 -10.07 -6.19 11.40
N ASP A 40 -10.44 -7.00 12.40
CA ASP A 40 -10.37 -8.46 12.32
C ASP A 40 -11.33 -9.05 11.26
N GLU A 41 -12.47 -8.40 11.04
CA GLU A 41 -13.44 -8.80 10.03
C GLU A 41 -13.00 -8.38 8.63
N ILE A 42 -12.37 -7.21 8.50
CA ILE A 42 -11.72 -6.76 7.26
C ILE A 42 -10.62 -7.75 6.87
N ASP A 43 -9.69 -8.03 7.79
CA ASP A 43 -8.59 -8.97 7.53
C ASP A 43 -9.12 -10.35 7.10
N ARG A 44 -10.15 -10.85 7.78
CA ARG A 44 -10.79 -12.13 7.42
C ARG A 44 -11.45 -12.07 6.05
N ALA A 45 -12.15 -11.00 5.71
CA ALA A 45 -12.81 -10.82 4.43
C ALA A 45 -11.79 -10.75 3.28
N LEU A 46 -10.63 -10.14 3.53
CA LEU A 46 -9.52 -10.03 2.59
C LEU A 46 -8.57 -11.25 2.61
N GLY A 47 -8.85 -12.28 3.44
CA GLY A 47 -8.01 -13.48 3.54
C GLY A 47 -6.62 -13.22 4.12
N ILE A 48 -6.43 -12.12 4.86
CA ILE A 48 -5.16 -11.75 5.48
C ILE A 48 -4.94 -12.62 6.72
N GLU A 49 -4.06 -13.61 6.61
CA GLU A 49 -3.55 -14.32 7.78
C GLU A 49 -2.53 -13.42 8.50
N ARG A 50 -2.80 -13.06 9.76
CA ARG A 50 -1.86 -12.32 10.62
C ARG A 50 -0.64 -13.19 10.96
N GLY A 51 0.22 -13.39 9.98
CA GLY A 51 1.37 -14.27 10.01
C GLY A 51 2.37 -13.87 8.93
N HIS A 52 3.37 -13.09 9.35
CA HIS A 52 4.58 -12.68 8.63
C HIS A 52 4.62 -11.22 8.13
N GLN A 53 5.60 -10.55 8.70
CA GLN A 53 5.97 -9.16 8.50
C GLN A 53 6.82 -9.09 7.24
N SER A 54 6.55 -8.13 6.36
CA SER A 54 7.55 -7.61 5.44
C SER A 54 7.44 -6.10 5.43
N GLY A 55 8.14 -5.48 6.37
CA GLY A 55 8.76 -4.19 6.14
C GLY A 55 10.20 -4.26 6.67
N PRO A 56 11.11 -3.36 6.28
CA PRO A 56 11.21 -2.55 5.07
C PRO A 56 12.50 -2.89 4.27
N GLU A 57 12.40 -3.10 2.95
CA GLU A 57 13.54 -3.02 2.01
C GLU A 57 13.14 -1.95 0.98
N ASP A 58 13.61 -0.70 0.92
CA ASP A 58 14.95 -0.08 0.95
C ASP A 58 15.95 -0.56 -0.10
N ILE A 59 15.69 -0.32 -1.39
CA ILE A 59 16.69 0.13 -2.40
C ILE A 59 15.90 0.66 -3.63
N ALA A 60 15.82 1.94 -3.96
CA ALA A 60 16.94 2.77 -4.37
C ALA A 60 16.65 4.27 -4.17
N THR A 61 17.23 4.83 -3.11
CA THR A 61 17.67 6.22 -3.14
C THR A 61 18.73 6.35 -4.22
N THR A 62 18.33 6.74 -5.43
CA THR A 62 19.29 7.21 -6.43
C THR A 62 19.96 8.46 -5.85
N PRO A 63 21.27 8.47 -5.56
CA PRO A 63 21.91 9.70 -5.16
C PRO A 63 21.92 10.60 -6.39
N HIS A 64 21.15 11.69 -6.35
CA HIS A 64 21.29 12.79 -7.30
C HIS A 64 22.76 13.18 -7.31
N ARG A 65 23.42 12.84 -8.42
CA ARG A 65 24.82 13.13 -8.69
C ARG A 65 24.98 14.65 -8.62
N VAL A 66 25.42 15.17 -7.47
CA VAL A 66 25.84 16.56 -7.31
C VAL A 66 27.01 16.76 -8.28
N TRP A 67 26.72 17.40 -9.41
CA TRP A 67 27.73 17.87 -10.34
C TRP A 67 28.66 18.83 -9.58
N LYS A 68 29.82 18.32 -9.17
CA LYS A 68 30.96 19.12 -8.74
C LYS A 68 31.87 19.34 -9.95
N ARG A 69 31.87 20.56 -10.47
CA ARG A 69 32.99 21.27 -11.13
C ARG A 69 32.72 22.74 -10.81
N GLN A 70 33.28 23.41 -9.81
CA GLN A 70 34.69 23.62 -9.44
C GLN A 70 35.59 23.97 -10.63
N ASN A 71 35.76 25.28 -10.81
CA ASN A 71 36.98 26.03 -11.12
C ASN A 71 37.78 25.66 -12.39
N ALA A 72 37.73 26.56 -13.37
CA ALA A 72 38.89 27.07 -14.11
C ALA A 72 38.60 28.52 -14.51
#